data_AF-A0A074RZ82-F1
#
_entry.id   AF-A0A074RZ82-F1
#
_cell.length_a   1.000
_cell.length_b   1.000
_cell.length_c   1.000
_cell.angle_alpha   90.00
_cell.angle_beta   90.00
_cell.angle_gamma   90.00
#
_symmetry.space_group_name_H-M   'P 1'
#
loop_
_entity.id
_entity.type
_entity.pdbx_description
1 polymer ?
#
loop_
_entity_poly.entity_id
_entity_poly.type
_entity_poly.pdbx_seq_one_letter_code
_entity_poly.pdbx_strand_id
1 'polypeptide(L)'
;MTSVSTVTASLAPLNVSFDEPSPVAWPSTYTLSSISDYPFGPPQDISIEAYVERRYLECLWMPEILEPLTALVPALQRVTPASDWTPNAGPHPLHSVLDEHLLSLVDIHTKYRKTIPALLEKEGDAQDAEEACIFYAWTHAQPTDESVNEEKWGKEWLYEAEKREILMQILLRMLKLTLPPPPVPKRKRRKDKVAPEPSPYEETVSSLEMLVDRIGIIRQTATSTVKNDQAKAAGKGDAIGRDWAAVFCEDVLKPLFKESLPEQYETLRYHCLPPPSRDVSPARSESSIIDFPQSQSQSIPQQLSRSLSRTTSISSRSGTLNARSLSRISTSQSRSRSGSVEPDPDVRDRSRSVSFASRSAGGIRAPVKAGVRPRGGRVKPKQLSAAPGASKLCKSIFFELQICTYDIFKREFLPQ
;
A
#
# COMPACT_ATOMS: atom_id res chain seq x y z
N MET A 1 43.04 5.61 1.90
CA MET A 1 41.88 5.54 1.01
C MET A 1 41.53 4.07 0.86
N THR A 2 40.60 3.57 1.66
CA THR A 2 40.11 2.19 1.55
C THR A 2 39.11 2.14 0.40
N SER A 3 39.45 1.46 -0.69
CA SER A 3 38.51 1.14 -1.76
C SER A 3 37.38 0.31 -1.16
N VAL A 4 36.17 0.86 -1.13
CA VAL A 4 34.98 0.10 -0.74
C VAL A 4 34.68 -0.84 -1.90
N SER A 5 35.12 -2.09 -1.80
CA SER A 5 34.73 -3.13 -2.76
C SER A 5 33.21 -3.23 -2.76
N THR A 6 32.60 -2.84 -3.86
CA THR A 6 31.15 -2.90 -4.03
C THR A 6 30.78 -4.37 -4.17
N VAL A 7 30.13 -4.94 -3.15
CA VAL A 7 29.62 -6.32 -3.20
C VAL A 7 28.53 -6.36 -4.26
N THR A 8 28.83 -6.92 -5.42
CA THR A 8 27.87 -7.11 -6.51
C THR A 8 26.98 -8.29 -6.16
N ALA A 9 25.79 -8.01 -5.63
CA ALA A 9 24.75 -9.02 -5.54
C ALA A 9 24.26 -9.42 -6.95
N SER A 10 23.62 -10.58 -7.06
CA SER A 10 23.23 -11.17 -8.35
C SER A 10 21.81 -11.72 -8.30
N LEU A 11 21.15 -11.71 -9.45
CA LEU A 11 19.81 -12.28 -9.62
C LEU A 11 19.93 -13.76 -9.96
N ALA A 12 19.34 -14.62 -9.13
CA ALA A 12 19.20 -16.03 -9.44
C ALA A 12 18.40 -16.23 -10.74
N PRO A 13 18.79 -17.16 -11.62
CA PRO A 13 18.05 -17.45 -12.85
C PRO A 13 16.61 -17.86 -12.52
N LEU A 14 15.68 -17.59 -13.44
CA LEU A 14 14.34 -18.15 -13.33
C LEU A 14 14.45 -19.68 -13.44
N ASN A 15 13.78 -20.40 -12.53
CA ASN A 15 13.71 -21.86 -12.59
C ASN A 15 12.87 -22.38 -13.79
N VAL A 16 12.35 -21.47 -14.61
CA VAL A 16 11.60 -21.77 -15.82
C VAL A 16 12.48 -21.35 -17.00
N SER A 17 13.02 -22.32 -17.74
CA SER A 17 13.57 -22.06 -19.06
C SER A 17 12.45 -22.16 -20.10
N PHE A 18 12.37 -21.17 -20.98
CA PHE A 18 11.44 -21.15 -22.12
C PHE A 18 12.11 -21.63 -23.42
N ASP A 19 13.10 -22.54 -23.31
CA ASP A 19 13.81 -23.06 -24.49
C ASP A 19 12.93 -23.93 -25.40
N GLU A 20 11.77 -24.40 -24.92
CA GLU A 20 10.79 -25.05 -25.79
C GLU A 20 9.88 -24.01 -26.45
N PRO A 21 9.76 -24.01 -27.80
CA PRO A 21 8.84 -23.11 -28.49
C PRO A 21 7.44 -23.35 -27.96
N SER A 22 6.80 -22.29 -27.44
CA SER A 22 5.43 -22.33 -26.94
C SER A 22 4.55 -23.11 -27.93
N PRO A 23 3.95 -24.25 -27.53
CA PRO A 23 3.08 -25.02 -28.42
C PRO A 23 1.84 -24.22 -28.84
N VAL A 24 1.54 -23.15 -28.10
CA VAL A 24 0.52 -22.17 -28.44
C VAL A 24 1.09 -21.21 -29.48
N ALA A 25 0.60 -21.33 -30.71
CA ALA A 25 0.81 -20.34 -31.75
C ALA A 25 0.06 -19.06 -31.38
N TRP A 26 0.79 -18.09 -30.81
CA TRP A 26 0.22 -16.79 -30.49
C TRP A 26 -0.28 -16.12 -31.78
N PRO A 27 -1.53 -15.62 -31.81
CA PRO A 27 -2.06 -14.96 -33.00
C PRO A 27 -1.15 -13.81 -33.41
N SER A 28 -0.74 -13.76 -34.68
CA SER A 28 0.12 -12.70 -35.22
C SER A 28 -0.48 -11.29 -35.13
N THR A 29 -1.77 -11.19 -34.77
CA THR A 29 -2.47 -9.94 -34.46
C THR A 29 -2.12 -9.37 -33.09
N TYR A 30 -1.51 -10.13 -32.19
CA TYR A 30 -0.83 -9.60 -31.01
C TYR A 30 0.52 -9.02 -31.45
N THR A 31 0.48 -7.99 -32.30
CA THR A 31 1.68 -7.22 -32.58
C THR A 31 2.01 -6.41 -31.34
N LEU A 32 3.30 -6.37 -30.98
CA LEU A 32 3.88 -5.59 -29.87
C LEU A 32 3.45 -4.11 -29.84
N SER A 33 2.80 -3.61 -30.89
CA SER A 33 2.18 -2.31 -30.98
C SER A 33 1.13 -2.03 -29.91
N SER A 34 0.44 -3.04 -29.34
CA SER A 34 -0.47 -2.82 -28.20
C SER A 34 0.26 -2.75 -26.85
N ILE A 35 1.54 -3.12 -26.82
CA ILE A 35 2.39 -3.12 -25.62
C ILE A 35 3.28 -1.85 -25.59
N SER A 36 3.20 -0.99 -26.62
CA SER A 36 4.02 0.24 -26.69
C SER A 36 3.84 1.15 -25.48
N ASP A 37 2.68 1.07 -24.82
CA ASP A 37 2.31 1.95 -23.72
C ASP A 37 2.67 1.34 -22.35
N TYR A 38 3.27 0.13 -22.34
CA TYR A 38 3.70 -0.53 -21.12
C TYR A 38 4.93 0.16 -20.50
N PRO A 39 4.90 0.55 -19.21
CA PRO A 39 5.90 1.44 -18.63
C PRO A 39 7.32 0.86 -18.54
N PHE A 40 7.49 -0.45 -18.39
CA PHE A 40 8.82 -1.04 -18.13
C PHE A 40 9.54 -1.59 -19.35
N GLY A 41 8.92 -1.58 -20.53
CA GLY A 41 9.48 -2.20 -21.73
C GLY A 41 9.99 -3.65 -21.52
N PRO A 42 10.87 -4.16 -22.39
CA PRO A 42 11.56 -5.42 -22.17
C PRO A 42 12.41 -5.38 -20.87
N PRO A 43 12.55 -6.49 -20.14
CA PRO A 43 13.46 -6.60 -18.99
C PRO A 43 14.87 -6.15 -19.35
N GLN A 44 15.27 -4.99 -18.82
CA GLN A 44 16.62 -4.43 -18.93
C GLN A 44 17.21 -4.24 -17.53
N ASP A 45 16.83 -5.10 -16.58
CA ASP A 45 17.10 -4.92 -15.16
C ASP A 45 18.59 -5.12 -14.86
N ILE A 46 19.40 -4.10 -15.20
CA ILE A 46 20.86 -4.11 -15.10
C ILE A 46 21.30 -4.01 -13.63
N SER A 47 20.47 -3.40 -12.78
CA SER A 47 20.73 -3.25 -11.34
C SER A 47 19.65 -3.92 -10.50
N ILE A 48 20.00 -4.25 -9.25
CA ILE A 48 19.07 -4.90 -8.31
C ILE A 48 17.98 -3.92 -7.90
N GLU A 49 18.34 -2.65 -7.72
CA GLU A 49 17.42 -1.57 -7.41
C GLU A 49 16.35 -1.46 -8.50
N ALA A 50 16.76 -1.41 -9.78
CA ALA A 50 15.84 -1.39 -10.90
C ALA A 50 14.96 -2.65 -10.98
N TYR A 51 15.51 -3.83 -10.68
CA TYR A 51 14.73 -5.07 -10.63
C TYR A 51 13.66 -5.04 -9.51
N VAL A 52 14.04 -4.62 -8.31
CA VAL A 52 13.13 -4.56 -7.16
C VAL A 52 12.07 -3.48 -7.36
N GLU A 53 12.45 -2.30 -7.86
CA GLU A 53 11.53 -1.21 -8.20
C GLU A 53 10.51 -1.67 -9.25
N ARG A 54 10.98 -2.30 -10.33
CA ARG A 54 10.10 -2.87 -11.36
C ARG A 54 9.13 -3.87 -10.75
N ARG A 55 9.61 -4.83 -9.97
CA ARG A 55 8.74 -5.87 -9.36
C ARG A 55 7.74 -5.27 -8.37
N TYR A 56 8.15 -4.24 -7.64
CA TYR A 56 7.27 -3.49 -6.77
C TYR A 56 6.14 -2.82 -7.58
N LEU A 57 6.49 -2.01 -8.57
CA LEU A 57 5.53 -1.24 -9.35
C LEU A 57 4.64 -2.12 -10.24
N GLU A 58 5.19 -3.18 -10.84
CA GLU A 58 4.42 -4.19 -11.59
C GLU A 58 3.38 -4.83 -10.66
N CYS A 59 3.79 -5.30 -9.48
CA CYS A 59 2.87 -5.88 -8.51
C CYS A 59 1.85 -4.86 -7.98
N LEU A 60 2.21 -3.59 -7.82
CA LEU A 60 1.32 -2.56 -7.30
C LEU A 60 0.26 -2.10 -8.31
N TRP A 61 0.67 -1.81 -9.54
CA TRP A 61 -0.18 -1.13 -10.52
C TRP A 61 -0.81 -2.08 -11.54
N MET A 62 -0.26 -3.28 -11.71
CA MET A 62 -0.85 -4.26 -12.63
C MET A 62 -2.00 -5.01 -11.96
N PRO A 63 -3.00 -5.44 -12.75
CA PRO A 63 -4.07 -6.31 -12.28
C PRO A 63 -3.55 -7.58 -11.59
N GLU A 64 -4.25 -8.04 -10.55
CA GLU A 64 -3.90 -9.24 -9.77
C GLU A 64 -3.73 -10.50 -10.62
N ILE A 65 -4.41 -10.59 -11.76
CA ILE A 65 -4.29 -11.71 -12.69
C ILE A 65 -2.91 -11.78 -13.38
N LEU A 66 -2.26 -10.62 -13.57
CA LEU A 66 -0.96 -10.54 -14.22
C LEU A 66 0.16 -10.63 -13.20
N GLU A 67 0.04 -9.89 -12.09
CA GLU A 67 1.04 -9.82 -11.04
C GLU A 67 0.38 -10.06 -9.68
N PRO A 68 0.10 -11.32 -9.32
CA PRO A 68 -0.54 -11.64 -8.06
C PRO A 68 0.37 -11.33 -6.87
N LEU A 69 -0.22 -10.96 -5.73
CA LEU A 69 0.55 -10.66 -4.51
C LEU A 69 1.44 -11.84 -4.06
N THR A 70 1.05 -13.08 -4.37
CA THR A 70 1.83 -14.30 -4.09
C THR A 70 3.16 -14.35 -4.83
N ALA A 71 3.31 -13.65 -5.96
CA ALA A 71 4.52 -13.67 -6.78
C ALA A 71 5.60 -12.71 -6.28
N LEU A 72 5.23 -11.67 -5.53
CA LEU A 72 6.16 -10.61 -5.10
C LEU A 72 7.32 -11.15 -4.28
N VAL A 73 7.03 -11.91 -3.22
CA VAL A 73 8.06 -12.41 -2.29
C VAL A 73 9.00 -13.40 -2.97
N PRO A 74 8.54 -14.44 -3.69
CA PRO A 74 9.42 -15.32 -4.46
C PRO A 74 10.27 -14.56 -5.48
N ALA A 75 9.71 -13.55 -6.15
CA ALA A 75 10.47 -12.76 -7.12
C ALA A 75 11.61 -11.97 -6.46
N LEU A 76 11.38 -11.37 -5.29
CA LEU A 76 12.40 -10.62 -4.55
C LEU A 76 13.43 -11.53 -3.89
N GLN A 77 13.06 -12.74 -3.48
CA GLN A 77 13.98 -13.75 -2.95
C GLN A 77 15.02 -14.25 -3.96
N ARG A 78 14.83 -13.95 -5.26
CA ARG A 78 15.85 -14.19 -6.29
C ARG A 78 17.08 -13.30 -6.15
N VAL A 79 16.99 -12.21 -5.39
CA VAL A 79 18.14 -11.35 -5.09
C VAL A 79 19.04 -12.10 -4.12
N THR A 80 20.05 -12.76 -4.66
CA THR A 80 21.04 -13.49 -3.88
C THR A 80 22.24 -12.60 -3.57
N PRO A 81 22.78 -12.66 -2.35
CA PRO A 81 24.03 -11.97 -2.05
C PRO A 81 25.18 -12.63 -2.84
N ALA A 82 26.32 -11.94 -2.93
CA ALA A 82 27.51 -12.51 -3.56
C ALA A 82 27.91 -13.84 -2.88
N SER A 83 28.51 -14.77 -3.62
CA SER A 83 28.81 -16.13 -3.12
C SER A 83 29.75 -16.16 -1.89
N ASP A 84 30.50 -15.09 -1.66
CA ASP A 84 31.39 -14.87 -0.52
C ASP A 84 30.71 -14.18 0.68
N TRP A 85 29.44 -13.80 0.55
CA TRP A 85 28.70 -13.12 1.59
C TRP A 85 28.43 -14.06 2.78
N THR A 86 28.68 -13.53 3.97
CA THR A 86 28.29 -14.18 5.23
C THR A 86 27.50 -13.18 6.06
N PRO A 87 26.57 -13.62 6.93
CA PRO A 87 25.82 -12.72 7.81
C PRO A 87 26.70 -11.82 8.70
N ASN A 88 27.96 -12.22 8.93
CA ASN A 88 28.93 -11.43 9.69
C ASN A 88 29.65 -10.36 8.85
N ALA A 89 29.66 -10.50 7.52
CA ALA A 89 30.34 -9.58 6.60
C ALA A 89 29.58 -8.26 6.42
N GLY A 90 28.25 -8.28 6.56
CA GLY A 90 27.41 -7.11 6.40
C GLY A 90 25.93 -7.45 6.34
N PRO A 91 25.06 -6.42 6.26
CA PRO A 91 23.64 -6.63 6.01
C PRO A 91 23.42 -7.32 4.65
N HIS A 92 22.32 -8.06 4.54
CA HIS A 92 21.85 -8.58 3.26
C HIS A 92 21.58 -7.40 2.29
N PRO A 93 21.97 -7.48 1.01
CA PRO A 93 21.80 -6.37 0.04
C PRO A 93 20.35 -5.94 -0.12
N LEU A 94 19.41 -6.88 0.02
CA LEU A 94 17.98 -6.60 -0.07
C LEU A 94 17.46 -5.67 1.05
N HIS A 95 18.16 -5.54 2.20
CA HIS A 95 17.71 -4.62 3.26
C HIS A 95 17.65 -3.17 2.77
N SER A 96 18.74 -2.68 2.17
CA SER A 96 18.80 -1.28 1.72
C SER A 96 17.84 -1.00 0.58
N VAL A 97 17.69 -1.95 -0.36
CA VAL A 97 16.78 -1.79 -1.50
C VAL A 97 15.32 -1.82 -1.05
N LEU A 98 14.96 -2.67 -0.07
CA LEU A 98 13.61 -2.68 0.49
C LEU A 98 13.31 -1.38 1.24
N ASP A 99 14.29 -0.81 1.96
CA ASP A 99 14.10 0.42 2.74
C ASP A 99 13.67 1.61 1.87
N GLU A 100 14.05 1.65 0.60
CA GLU A 100 13.62 2.68 -0.36
C GLU A 100 12.15 2.56 -0.74
N HIS A 101 11.57 1.35 -0.65
CA HIS A 101 10.18 1.07 -0.99
C HIS A 101 9.27 0.92 0.24
N LEU A 102 9.81 0.93 1.46
CA LEU A 102 9.01 0.84 2.67
C LEU A 102 8.39 2.20 3.01
N LEU A 103 7.08 2.29 2.83
CA LEU A 103 6.31 3.49 3.15
C LEU A 103 5.72 3.38 4.56
N SER A 104 5.71 4.48 5.31
CA SER A 104 4.91 4.53 6.55
C SER A 104 3.42 4.58 6.21
N LEU A 105 2.56 4.19 7.15
CA LEU A 105 1.11 4.30 6.96
C LEU A 105 0.67 5.74 6.64
N VAL A 106 1.36 6.75 7.20
CA VAL A 106 1.10 8.17 6.93
C VAL A 106 1.47 8.55 5.50
N ASP A 107 2.58 8.00 4.98
CA ASP A 107 3.02 8.25 3.61
C ASP A 107 2.10 7.62 2.59
N ILE A 108 1.66 6.37 2.82
CA ILE A 108 0.65 5.69 1.99
C ILE A 108 -0.63 6.54 1.95
N HIS A 109 -1.11 6.97 3.11
CA HIS A 109 -2.28 7.84 3.17
C HIS A 109 -2.11 9.15 2.41
N THR A 110 -0.96 9.80 2.55
CA THR A 110 -0.67 11.06 1.86
C THR A 110 -0.61 10.85 0.34
N LYS A 111 0.03 9.76 -0.10
CA LYS A 111 0.11 9.34 -1.50
C LYS A 111 -1.27 9.21 -2.13
N TYR A 112 -2.15 8.39 -1.54
CA TYR A 112 -3.47 8.10 -2.12
C TYR A 112 -4.52 9.19 -1.91
N ARG A 113 -4.37 10.06 -0.91
CA ARG A 113 -5.35 11.11 -0.61
C ARG A 113 -5.00 12.48 -1.19
N LYS A 114 -3.74 12.73 -1.52
CA LYS A 114 -3.27 14.03 -1.98
C LYS A 114 -2.43 13.92 -3.25
N THR A 115 -1.38 13.11 -3.22
CA THR A 115 -0.39 13.09 -4.31
C THR A 115 -0.98 12.54 -5.61
N ILE A 116 -1.57 11.34 -5.58
CA ILE A 116 -2.12 10.70 -6.79
C ILE A 116 -3.33 11.46 -7.34
N PRO A 117 -4.31 11.92 -6.54
CA PRO A 117 -5.40 12.75 -7.06
C PRO A 117 -4.89 14.01 -7.77
N ALA A 118 -3.94 14.74 -7.16
CA ALA A 118 -3.36 15.93 -7.77
C ALA A 118 -2.55 15.60 -9.04
N LEU A 119 -1.90 14.43 -9.08
CA LEU A 119 -1.21 13.93 -10.26
C LEU A 119 -2.19 13.66 -11.41
N LEU A 120 -3.32 13.00 -11.13
CA LEU A 120 -4.33 12.66 -12.14
C LEU A 120 -5.08 13.89 -12.67
N GLU A 121 -5.20 14.96 -11.88
CA GLU A 121 -5.76 16.25 -12.33
C GLU A 121 -4.78 17.02 -13.25
N LYS A 122 -3.48 16.85 -13.04
CA LYS A 122 -2.43 17.50 -13.81
C LYS A 122 -2.16 16.68 -15.07
N GLU A 123 -2.94 16.92 -16.13
CA GLU A 123 -2.69 16.34 -17.44
C GLU A 123 -1.25 16.68 -17.91
N GLY A 124 -0.37 15.69 -17.91
CA GLY A 124 1.05 15.87 -18.15
C GLY A 124 1.79 14.56 -18.41
N ASP A 125 2.99 14.67 -18.96
CA ASP A 125 3.87 13.53 -19.18
C ASP A 125 4.38 12.99 -17.84
N ALA A 126 4.39 11.67 -17.69
CA ALA A 126 4.93 10.98 -16.52
C ALA A 126 6.39 11.40 -16.26
N GLN A 127 6.68 11.78 -15.01
CA GLN A 127 8.00 12.26 -14.61
C GLN A 127 8.94 11.12 -14.21
N ASP A 128 8.38 10.01 -13.74
CA ASP A 128 9.10 8.82 -13.32
C ASP A 128 8.35 7.52 -13.69
N ALA A 129 8.95 6.38 -13.36
CA ALA A 129 8.40 5.05 -13.66
C ALA A 129 7.10 4.78 -12.90
N GLU A 130 6.97 5.29 -11.67
CA GLU A 130 5.76 5.11 -10.88
C GLU A 130 4.58 5.89 -11.47
N GLU A 131 4.77 7.17 -11.82
CA GLU A 131 3.75 7.97 -12.49
C GLU A 131 3.32 7.32 -13.81
N ALA A 132 4.27 6.79 -14.59
CA ALA A 132 3.96 6.07 -15.83
C ALA A 132 3.07 4.85 -15.57
N CYS A 133 3.34 4.08 -14.50
CA CYS A 133 2.50 2.96 -14.08
C CYS A 133 1.11 3.40 -13.62
N ILE A 134 1.03 4.49 -12.84
CA ILE A 134 -0.24 5.05 -12.37
C ILE A 134 -1.12 5.43 -13.56
N PHE A 135 -0.58 6.18 -14.53
CA PHE A 135 -1.34 6.59 -15.71
C PHE A 135 -1.73 5.40 -16.59
N TYR A 136 -0.84 4.42 -16.74
CA TYR A 136 -1.14 3.19 -17.46
C TYR A 136 -2.31 2.44 -16.80
N ALA A 137 -2.22 2.18 -15.49
CA ALA A 137 -3.24 1.48 -14.72
C ALA A 137 -4.58 2.23 -14.72
N TRP A 138 -4.57 3.54 -14.49
CA TRP A 138 -5.76 4.39 -14.53
C TRP A 138 -6.48 4.31 -15.88
N THR A 139 -5.74 4.49 -16.98
CA THR A 139 -6.30 4.53 -18.34
C THR A 139 -6.92 3.18 -18.75
N HIS A 140 -6.36 2.07 -18.28
CA HIS A 140 -6.83 0.73 -18.60
C HIS A 140 -7.90 0.21 -17.62
N ALA A 141 -7.99 0.79 -16.43
CA ALA A 141 -9.02 0.45 -15.44
C ALA A 141 -10.34 1.22 -15.64
N GLN A 142 -10.35 2.28 -16.47
CA GLN A 142 -11.54 3.08 -16.72
C GLN A 142 -12.73 2.22 -17.19
N PRO A 143 -13.93 2.44 -16.63
CA PRO A 143 -15.12 1.71 -17.04
C PRO A 143 -15.41 1.99 -18.52
N THR A 144 -15.78 0.96 -19.27
CA THR A 144 -16.23 1.11 -20.65
C THR A 144 -17.66 1.65 -20.76
N ASP A 145 -18.43 1.55 -19.67
CA ASP A 145 -19.79 2.05 -19.58
C ASP A 145 -19.82 3.52 -19.13
N GLU A 146 -20.30 4.38 -20.02
CA GLU A 146 -20.47 5.82 -19.81
C GLU A 146 -21.48 6.14 -18.70
N SER A 147 -22.29 5.17 -18.26
CA SER A 147 -23.25 5.34 -17.16
C SER A 147 -22.60 5.39 -15.77
N VAL A 148 -21.35 4.92 -15.66
CA VAL A 148 -20.63 4.88 -14.38
C VAL A 148 -20.19 6.29 -13.99
N ASN A 149 -20.56 6.72 -12.78
CA ASN A 149 -20.10 7.98 -12.23
C ASN A 149 -18.57 7.95 -12.03
N GLU A 150 -17.86 8.73 -12.84
CA GLU A 150 -16.38 8.81 -12.85
C GLU A 150 -15.79 9.19 -11.49
N GLU A 151 -16.42 10.11 -10.75
CA GLU A 151 -15.95 10.52 -9.42
C GLU A 151 -16.08 9.38 -8.40
N LYS A 152 -17.17 8.61 -8.49
CA LYS A 152 -17.36 7.43 -7.63
C LYS A 152 -16.35 6.34 -7.97
N TRP A 153 -16.20 6.03 -9.25
CA TRP A 153 -15.26 5.02 -9.72
C TRP A 153 -13.81 5.38 -9.36
N GLY A 154 -13.39 6.63 -9.57
CA GLY A 154 -12.04 7.08 -9.22
C GLY A 154 -11.73 6.94 -7.73
N LYS A 155 -12.70 7.23 -6.86
CA LYS A 155 -12.57 7.01 -5.41
C LYS A 155 -12.44 5.53 -5.05
N GLU A 156 -13.21 4.67 -5.70
CA GLU A 156 -13.12 3.21 -5.52
C GLU A 156 -11.78 2.66 -6.01
N TRP A 157 -11.32 3.09 -7.18
CA TRP A 157 -10.02 2.72 -7.73
C TRP A 157 -8.86 3.12 -6.80
N LEU A 158 -8.86 4.37 -6.31
CA LEU A 158 -7.86 4.85 -5.35
C LEU A 158 -7.90 4.08 -4.03
N TYR A 159 -9.09 3.71 -3.56
CA TYR A 159 -9.24 2.90 -2.36
C TYR A 159 -8.68 1.48 -2.54
N GLU A 160 -8.95 0.86 -3.69
CA GLU A 160 -8.42 -0.47 -4.02
C GLU A 160 -6.90 -0.46 -4.18
N ALA A 161 -6.34 0.58 -4.80
CA ALA A 161 -4.89 0.77 -4.90
C ALA A 161 -4.24 1.05 -3.52
N GLU A 162 -4.86 1.89 -2.67
CA GLU A 162 -4.42 2.12 -1.27
C GLU A 162 -4.39 0.80 -0.50
N LYS A 163 -5.46 0.00 -0.62
CA LYS A 163 -5.55 -1.32 0.00
C LYS A 163 -4.44 -2.24 -0.49
N ARG A 164 -4.23 -2.33 -1.81
CA ARG A 164 -3.20 -3.17 -2.42
C ARG A 164 -1.79 -2.80 -1.93
N GLU A 165 -1.48 -1.51 -1.86
CA GLU A 165 -0.19 -1.06 -1.34
C GLU A 165 0.00 -1.44 0.13
N ILE A 166 -1.04 -1.33 0.97
CA ILE A 166 -0.96 -1.78 2.36
C ILE A 166 -0.61 -3.29 2.45
N LEU A 167 -1.22 -4.12 1.61
CA LEU A 167 -0.92 -5.56 1.57
C LEU A 167 0.51 -5.82 1.13
N MET A 168 0.99 -5.13 0.10
CA MET A 168 2.38 -5.20 -0.32
C MET A 168 3.35 -4.76 0.79
N GLN A 169 3.04 -3.67 1.48
CA GLN A 169 3.86 -3.12 2.56
C GLN A 169 3.96 -4.08 3.76
N ILE A 170 2.93 -4.90 3.99
CA ILE A 170 2.97 -6.04 4.92
C ILE A 170 3.91 -7.12 4.40
N LEU A 171 3.79 -7.54 3.14
CA LEU A 171 4.65 -8.56 2.53
C LEU A 171 6.14 -8.15 2.56
N LEU A 172 6.46 -6.90 2.22
CA LEU A 172 7.84 -6.40 2.24
C LEU A 172 8.44 -6.39 3.66
N ARG A 173 7.65 -5.99 4.67
CA ARG A 173 8.09 -6.03 6.07
C ARG A 173 8.29 -7.45 6.57
N MET A 174 7.37 -8.36 6.26
CA MET A 174 7.53 -9.78 6.59
C MET A 174 8.77 -10.37 5.90
N LEU A 175 8.98 -10.09 4.61
CA LEU A 175 10.19 -10.50 3.90
C LEU A 175 11.45 -9.93 4.60
N LYS A 176 11.47 -8.65 4.95
CA LYS A 176 12.59 -8.03 5.66
C LYS A 176 12.88 -8.73 7.01
N LEU A 177 11.85 -9.16 7.74
CA LEU A 177 12.01 -9.91 8.99
C LEU A 177 12.57 -11.34 8.78
N THR A 178 12.37 -11.94 7.60
CA THR A 178 13.00 -13.23 7.25
C THR A 178 14.47 -13.12 6.85
N LEU A 179 14.93 -11.92 6.49
CA LEU A 179 16.32 -11.70 6.12
C LEU A 179 17.23 -11.78 7.36
N PRO A 180 18.48 -12.26 7.22
CA PRO A 180 19.44 -12.24 8.31
C PRO A 180 19.56 -10.82 8.91
N PRO A 181 19.49 -10.67 10.24
CA PRO A 181 19.49 -9.37 10.87
C PRO A 181 20.81 -8.65 10.57
N PRO A 182 20.78 -7.32 10.35
CA PRO A 182 22.00 -6.56 10.13
C PRO A 182 22.94 -6.72 11.35
N PRO A 183 24.25 -6.89 11.14
CA PRO A 183 25.19 -7.08 12.25
C PRO A 183 25.14 -5.87 13.19
N VAL A 184 24.77 -6.11 14.46
CA VAL A 184 24.68 -5.04 15.45
C VAL A 184 26.09 -4.48 15.66
N PRO A 185 26.33 -3.17 15.39
CA PRO A 185 27.64 -2.59 15.61
C PRO A 185 27.96 -2.75 17.09
N LYS A 186 29.10 -3.37 17.41
CA LYS A 186 29.58 -3.54 18.79
C LYS A 186 29.86 -2.16 19.37
N ARG A 187 28.82 -1.48 19.88
CA ARG A 187 28.93 -0.17 20.51
C ARG A 187 29.86 -0.34 21.71
N LYS A 188 31.06 0.24 21.62
CA LYS A 188 32.04 0.25 22.71
C LYS A 188 31.37 0.91 23.91
N ARG A 189 31.01 0.08 24.89
CA ARG A 189 30.28 0.38 26.14
C ARG A 189 30.76 1.70 26.76
N ARG A 190 30.20 2.83 26.32
CA ARG A 190 30.32 4.11 27.02
C ARG A 190 29.21 4.14 28.05
N LYS A 191 29.60 4.42 29.29
CA LYS A 191 28.78 4.41 30.50
C LYS A 191 27.89 5.64 30.57
N ASP A 192 27.16 5.94 29.50
CA ASP A 192 26.14 6.99 29.51
C ASP A 192 24.77 6.32 29.41
N LYS A 193 23.93 6.62 30.40
CA LYS A 193 22.64 6.00 30.68
C LYS A 193 21.54 6.59 29.79
N VAL A 194 21.77 6.58 28.47
CA VAL A 194 20.76 6.96 27.48
C VAL A 194 19.80 5.78 27.31
N ALA A 195 18.49 6.06 27.22
CA ALA A 195 17.47 5.05 26.98
C ALA A 195 17.84 4.21 25.74
N PRO A 196 17.66 2.88 25.75
CA PRO A 196 17.95 2.05 24.59
C PRO A 196 17.10 2.53 23.42
N GLU A 197 17.72 2.89 22.30
CA GLU A 197 16.98 3.07 21.05
C GLU A 197 16.36 1.73 20.66
N PRO A 198 15.10 1.71 20.18
CA PRO A 198 14.46 0.49 19.74
C PRO A 198 15.31 -0.16 18.66
N SER A 199 15.39 -1.49 18.70
CA SER A 199 16.08 -2.20 17.65
C SER A 199 15.36 -1.99 16.31
N PRO A 200 16.07 -1.94 15.17
CA PRO A 200 15.43 -1.84 13.85
C PRO A 200 14.38 -2.95 13.58
N TYR A 201 14.56 -4.10 14.24
CA TYR A 201 13.61 -5.21 14.23
C TYR A 201 12.29 -4.81 14.93
N GLU A 202 12.36 -4.28 16.15
CA GLU A 202 11.18 -3.82 16.91
C GLU A 202 10.42 -2.71 16.18
N GLU A 203 11.14 -1.79 15.53
CA GLU A 203 10.52 -0.74 14.70
C GLU A 203 9.76 -1.35 13.51
N THR A 204 10.36 -2.34 12.84
CA THR A 204 9.72 -3.04 11.71
C THR A 204 8.45 -3.77 12.16
N VAL A 205 8.48 -4.45 13.31
CA VAL A 205 7.31 -5.13 13.89
C VAL A 205 6.23 -4.13 14.30
N SER A 206 6.60 -3.04 14.98
CA SER A 206 5.65 -1.99 15.37
C SER A 206 4.98 -1.34 14.14
N SER A 207 5.75 -1.11 13.08
CA SER A 207 5.20 -0.61 11.81
C SER A 207 4.30 -1.63 11.12
N LEU A 208 4.59 -2.93 11.25
CA LEU A 208 3.75 -3.99 10.71
C LEU A 208 2.39 -4.00 11.42
N GLU A 209 2.37 -3.94 12.75
CA GLU A 209 1.15 -3.89 13.57
C GLU A 209 0.21 -2.75 13.16
N MET A 210 0.74 -1.55 12.93
CA MET A 210 -0.07 -0.41 12.44
C MET A 210 -0.73 -0.68 11.08
N LEU A 211 -0.06 -1.40 10.18
CA LEU A 211 -0.64 -1.80 8.88
C LEU A 211 -1.73 -2.87 9.06
N VAL A 212 -1.54 -3.79 10.01
CA VAL A 212 -2.53 -4.81 10.35
C VAL A 212 -3.80 -4.18 10.92
N ASP A 213 -3.67 -3.23 11.83
CA ASP A 213 -4.81 -2.47 12.36
C ASP A 213 -5.56 -1.73 11.25
N ARG A 214 -4.81 -1.18 10.28
CA ARG A 214 -5.38 -0.53 9.10
C ARG A 214 -6.21 -1.50 8.25
N ILE A 215 -5.77 -2.75 8.06
CA ILE A 215 -6.59 -3.80 7.40
C ILE A 215 -7.93 -3.96 8.11
N GLY A 216 -7.90 -4.06 9.44
CA GLY A 216 -9.12 -4.17 10.25
C GLY A 216 -10.09 -3.02 10.00
N ILE A 217 -9.58 -1.78 9.95
CA ILE A 217 -10.38 -0.58 9.65
C ILE A 217 -10.93 -0.61 8.21
N ILE A 218 -10.10 -0.94 7.22
CA ILE A 218 -10.51 -1.04 5.81
C ILE A 218 -11.63 -2.06 5.65
N ARG A 219 -11.49 -3.23 6.26
CA ARG A 219 -12.52 -4.26 6.23
C ARG A 219 -13.82 -3.81 6.89
N GLN A 220 -13.76 -3.19 8.06
CA GLN A 220 -14.97 -2.69 8.75
C GLN A 220 -15.69 -1.63 7.91
N THR A 221 -14.94 -0.72 7.27
CA THR A 221 -15.49 0.34 6.42
C THR A 221 -16.01 -0.18 5.07
N ALA A 222 -15.42 -1.24 4.49
CA ALA A 222 -15.95 -1.89 3.28
C ALA A 222 -17.28 -2.61 3.53
N THR A 223 -17.45 -3.24 4.69
CA THR A 223 -18.71 -3.97 4.98
C THR A 223 -19.91 -3.04 5.21
N SER A 224 -19.69 -1.78 5.60
CA SER A 224 -20.79 -0.83 5.83
C SER A 224 -21.37 -0.26 4.53
N THR A 225 -20.57 -0.19 3.46
CA THR A 225 -21.04 0.27 2.15
C THR A 225 -21.86 -0.80 1.43
N VAL A 226 -21.43 -2.07 1.48
CA VAL A 226 -22.08 -3.19 0.77
C VAL A 226 -23.46 -3.55 1.36
N LYS A 227 -23.67 -3.36 2.67
CA LYS A 227 -24.95 -3.70 3.32
C LYS A 227 -26.15 -2.92 2.78
N ASN A 228 -25.94 -1.74 2.21
CA ASN A 228 -27.03 -0.92 1.67
C ASN A 228 -27.56 -1.46 0.32
N ASP A 229 -26.73 -2.17 -0.44
CA ASP A 229 -27.10 -2.68 -1.77
C ASP A 229 -27.53 -4.15 -1.74
N GLN A 230 -26.91 -4.97 -0.87
CA GLN A 230 -27.26 -6.41 -0.75
C GLN A 230 -28.66 -6.66 -0.17
N ALA A 231 -29.21 -5.75 0.64
CA ALA A 231 -30.58 -5.87 1.14
C ALA A 231 -31.65 -5.89 0.02
N LYS A 232 -31.29 -5.45 -1.20
CA LYS A 232 -32.20 -5.45 -2.36
C LYS A 232 -32.02 -6.64 -3.32
N ALA A 233 -30.97 -7.46 -3.16
CA ALA A 233 -30.62 -8.52 -4.13
C ALA A 233 -30.54 -9.94 -3.52
N ALA A 234 -31.06 -10.14 -2.30
CA ALA A 234 -31.06 -11.42 -1.58
C ALA A 234 -31.88 -12.50 -2.30
N GLY A 235 -31.28 -13.13 -3.31
CA GLY A 235 -31.96 -14.10 -4.17
C GLY A 235 -31.06 -15.08 -4.90
N LYS A 236 -29.83 -15.33 -4.46
CA LYS A 236 -29.08 -16.58 -4.74
C LYS A 236 -27.75 -16.56 -3.98
N GLY A 237 -27.61 -17.48 -3.03
CA GLY A 237 -26.37 -17.65 -2.27
C GLY A 237 -25.25 -18.13 -3.19
N ASP A 238 -24.31 -17.23 -3.49
CA ASP A 238 -23.04 -17.62 -4.07
C ASP A 238 -22.15 -18.16 -2.94
N ALA A 239 -21.96 -19.48 -2.96
CA ALA A 239 -21.09 -20.16 -2.03
C ALA A 239 -19.64 -19.81 -2.37
N ILE A 240 -18.86 -19.43 -1.35
CA ILE A 240 -17.44 -19.05 -1.36
C ILE A 240 -17.18 -17.53 -1.58
N GLY A 241 -18.01 -16.67 -1.02
CA GLY A 241 -17.66 -15.28 -0.73
C GLY A 241 -16.62 -15.17 0.40
N ARG A 242 -15.41 -15.73 0.23
CA ARG A 242 -14.31 -15.54 1.20
C ARG A 242 -13.96 -14.05 1.24
N ASP A 243 -13.90 -13.50 2.45
CA ASP A 243 -13.44 -12.12 2.66
C ASP A 243 -12.03 -11.94 2.07
N TRP A 244 -11.76 -10.81 1.43
CA TRP A 244 -10.47 -10.57 0.78
C TRP A 244 -9.31 -10.66 1.78
N ALA A 245 -9.54 -10.28 3.05
CA ALA A 245 -8.56 -10.40 4.12
C ALA A 245 -8.29 -11.88 4.48
N ALA A 246 -9.32 -12.74 4.37
CA ALA A 246 -9.17 -14.18 4.53
C ALA A 246 -8.34 -14.79 3.41
N VAL A 247 -8.61 -14.40 2.16
CA VAL A 247 -7.83 -14.82 0.97
C VAL A 247 -6.37 -14.39 1.13
N PHE A 248 -6.13 -13.13 1.49
CA PHE A 248 -4.77 -12.65 1.74
C PHE A 248 -4.05 -13.46 2.83
N CYS A 249 -4.73 -13.75 3.95
CA CYS A 249 -4.11 -14.49 5.04
C CYS A 249 -3.83 -15.97 4.70
N GLU A 250 -4.79 -16.68 4.13
CA GLU A 250 -4.69 -18.12 3.89
C GLU A 250 -3.97 -18.46 2.58
N ASP A 251 -4.15 -17.66 1.53
CA ASP A 251 -3.64 -17.98 0.19
C ASP A 251 -2.31 -17.25 -0.10
N VAL A 252 -2.02 -16.13 0.59
CA VAL A 252 -0.77 -15.35 0.39
C VAL A 252 0.18 -15.47 1.57
N LEU A 253 -0.24 -15.08 2.78
CA LEU A 253 0.68 -15.02 3.93
C LEU A 253 1.09 -16.41 4.42
N LYS A 254 0.14 -17.35 4.49
CA LYS A 254 0.38 -18.68 5.06
C LYS A 254 1.43 -19.49 4.28
N PRO A 255 1.39 -19.59 2.93
CA PRO A 255 2.43 -20.32 2.20
C PRO A 255 3.81 -19.68 2.29
N LEU A 256 3.87 -18.35 2.43
CA LEU A 256 5.13 -17.59 2.40
C LEU A 256 5.81 -17.50 3.77
N PHE A 257 5.05 -17.35 4.84
CA PHE A 257 5.58 -16.91 6.14
C PHE A 257 5.19 -17.74 7.35
N LYS A 258 4.25 -18.69 7.23
CA LYS A 258 3.81 -19.47 8.41
C LYS A 258 4.97 -20.24 9.06
N GLU A 259 5.89 -20.77 8.26
CA GLU A 259 7.02 -21.56 8.77
C GLU A 259 8.17 -20.69 9.27
N SER A 260 8.42 -19.56 8.62
CA SER A 260 9.55 -18.66 8.94
C SER A 260 9.24 -17.62 10.01
N LEU A 261 7.99 -17.17 10.11
CA LEU A 261 7.52 -16.12 11.01
C LEU A 261 6.16 -16.51 11.65
N PRO A 262 6.10 -17.62 12.42
CA PRO A 262 4.82 -18.13 12.95
C PRO A 262 4.12 -17.14 13.88
N GLU A 263 4.88 -16.40 14.71
CA GLU A 263 4.32 -15.43 15.65
C GLU A 263 3.66 -14.25 14.92
N GLN A 264 4.35 -13.67 13.94
CA GLN A 264 3.83 -12.55 13.15
C GLN A 264 2.65 -13.00 12.28
N TYR A 265 2.70 -14.21 11.73
CA TYR A 265 1.60 -14.80 10.97
C TYR A 265 0.34 -14.97 11.83
N GLU A 266 0.43 -15.52 13.05
CA GLU A 266 -0.75 -15.70 13.90
C GLU A 266 -1.35 -14.36 14.36
N THR A 267 -0.53 -13.34 14.63
CA THR A 267 -1.02 -11.97 14.90
C THR A 267 -1.80 -11.42 13.71
N LEU A 268 -1.22 -11.48 12.50
CA LEU A 268 -1.90 -11.06 11.27
C LEU A 268 -3.21 -11.84 11.05
N ARG A 269 -3.17 -13.15 11.27
CA ARG A 269 -4.34 -14.03 11.13
C ARG A 269 -5.46 -13.63 12.09
N TYR A 270 -5.15 -13.33 13.35
CA TYR A 270 -6.15 -12.91 14.33
C TYR A 270 -6.89 -11.62 13.90
N HIS A 271 -6.17 -10.67 13.31
CA HIS A 271 -6.76 -9.42 12.83
C HIS A 271 -7.50 -9.58 11.49
N CYS A 272 -6.97 -10.39 10.58
CA CYS A 272 -7.59 -10.69 9.28
C CYS A 272 -8.78 -11.65 9.38
N LEU A 273 -8.84 -12.47 10.42
CA LEU A 273 -9.85 -13.50 10.66
C LEU A 273 -10.28 -13.44 12.13
N PRO A 274 -10.95 -12.36 12.57
CA PRO A 274 -11.42 -12.28 13.93
C PRO A 274 -12.36 -13.46 14.18
N PRO A 275 -12.21 -14.15 15.34
CA PRO A 275 -13.04 -15.29 15.65
C PRO A 275 -14.51 -14.88 15.54
N PRO A 276 -15.40 -15.76 15.03
CA PRO A 276 -16.82 -15.45 14.93
C PRO A 276 -17.29 -14.98 16.30
N SER A 277 -17.75 -13.73 16.37
CA SER A 277 -18.15 -13.10 17.62
C SER A 277 -19.18 -14.01 18.28
N ARG A 278 -18.83 -14.58 19.44
CA ARG A 278 -19.70 -15.49 20.21
C ARG A 278 -20.98 -14.80 20.74
N ASP A 279 -21.17 -13.52 20.41
CA ASP A 279 -22.26 -12.66 20.84
C ASP A 279 -23.48 -12.67 19.93
N VAL A 280 -23.76 -13.79 19.24
CA VAL A 280 -25.16 -14.13 19.02
C VAL A 280 -25.68 -14.63 20.37
N SER A 281 -25.89 -13.70 21.30
CA SER A 281 -26.81 -13.93 22.42
C SER A 281 -28.05 -14.51 21.76
N PRO A 282 -28.43 -15.77 22.05
CA PRO A 282 -29.54 -16.42 21.40
C PRO A 282 -30.69 -15.44 21.49
N ALA A 283 -31.14 -14.95 20.33
CA ALA A 283 -32.18 -13.94 20.22
C ALA A 283 -33.22 -14.33 21.24
N ARG A 284 -33.34 -13.49 22.28
CA ARG A 284 -34.21 -13.71 23.44
C ARG A 284 -35.51 -14.14 22.83
N SER A 285 -35.79 -15.44 22.85
CA SER A 285 -36.92 -15.99 22.13
C SER A 285 -38.07 -15.14 22.58
N GLU A 286 -38.74 -14.47 21.64
CA GLU A 286 -40.02 -13.84 21.91
C GLU A 286 -40.88 -15.00 22.38
N SER A 287 -40.86 -15.18 23.70
CA SER A 287 -41.65 -16.13 24.42
C SER A 287 -43.06 -15.74 24.07
N SER A 288 -43.61 -16.52 23.14
CA SER A 288 -45.02 -16.82 22.99
C SER A 288 -45.78 -16.29 24.19
N ILE A 289 -46.59 -15.28 23.94
CA ILE A 289 -47.72 -14.88 24.76
C ILE A 289 -48.36 -16.17 25.29
N ILE A 290 -48.12 -16.49 26.56
CA ILE A 290 -48.95 -17.41 27.32
C ILE A 290 -49.92 -16.51 28.06
N ASP A 291 -51.15 -16.47 27.59
CA ASP A 291 -52.28 -15.90 28.30
C ASP A 291 -52.40 -16.56 29.68
N PHE A 292 -52.09 -15.80 30.74
CA PHE A 292 -52.40 -16.19 32.11
C PHE A 292 -53.78 -15.62 32.50
N PRO A 293 -54.74 -16.45 32.93
CA PRO A 293 -56.03 -15.96 33.38
C PRO A 293 -55.92 -15.24 34.71
N GLN A 294 -56.36 -13.98 34.66
CA GLN A 294 -56.78 -13.09 35.72
C GLN A 294 -57.40 -13.84 36.93
N SER A 295 -56.67 -13.86 38.05
CA SER A 295 -57.24 -14.18 39.36
C SER A 295 -57.07 -12.98 40.29
N GLN A 296 -58.22 -12.52 40.78
CA GLN A 296 -58.44 -11.40 41.66
C GLN A 296 -57.92 -11.67 43.08
N SER A 297 -57.22 -10.69 43.66
CA SER A 297 -57.26 -10.33 45.10
C SER A 297 -56.32 -9.14 45.30
N GLN A 298 -56.82 -7.93 45.59
CA GLN A 298 -56.91 -7.35 46.95
C GLN A 298 -55.54 -7.32 47.66
N SER A 299 -54.96 -6.25 48.22
CA SER A 299 -55.49 -4.98 48.73
C SER A 299 -54.33 -4.09 49.26
N ILE A 300 -54.22 -2.85 48.74
CA ILE A 300 -53.87 -1.55 49.40
C ILE A 300 -52.55 -1.42 50.24
N PRO A 301 -52.14 -0.23 50.77
CA PRO A 301 -51.06 0.62 50.23
C PRO A 301 -49.94 0.98 51.23
N GLN A 302 -48.82 1.59 50.80
CA GLN A 302 -48.03 2.55 51.59
C GLN A 302 -46.93 3.17 50.71
N GLN A 303 -47.09 4.44 50.31
CA GLN A 303 -46.53 5.64 50.97
C GLN A 303 -45.02 5.85 50.79
N LEU A 304 -44.71 6.87 49.97
CA LEU A 304 -43.81 8.00 50.25
C LEU A 304 -42.54 7.71 51.06
N SER A 305 -41.37 7.99 50.47
CA SER A 305 -40.63 9.25 50.70
C SER A 305 -39.15 9.15 50.30
N ARG A 306 -38.62 10.31 49.86
CA ARG A 306 -37.31 10.93 50.23
C ARG A 306 -36.07 10.01 50.28
N SER A 307 -34.90 10.31 49.73
CA SER A 307 -34.15 11.56 49.55
C SER A 307 -32.68 11.21 49.89
N LEU A 308 -31.72 11.85 49.22
CA LEU A 308 -30.36 12.17 49.69
C LEU A 308 -29.39 11.03 50.07
N SER A 309 -28.33 10.95 49.25
CA SER A 309 -26.92 11.16 49.64
C SER A 309 -26.43 10.76 51.04
N ARG A 310 -25.45 9.85 51.08
CA ARG A 310 -24.28 9.78 51.99
C ARG A 310 -23.39 8.61 51.52
N THR A 311 -22.19 8.80 50.98
CA THR A 311 -20.88 9.11 51.59
C THR A 311 -20.35 8.12 52.63
N THR A 312 -19.01 7.97 52.59
CA THR A 312 -18.06 7.26 53.49
C THR A 312 -17.84 5.77 53.17
N SER A 313 -16.63 5.20 53.12
CA SER A 313 -15.29 5.62 53.61
C SER A 313 -14.21 4.84 52.82
N ILE A 314 -13.15 5.49 52.33
CA ILE A 314 -11.81 5.65 52.94
C ILE A 314 -11.11 4.30 53.19
N SER A 315 -10.13 3.97 52.34
CA SER A 315 -8.87 3.42 52.81
C SER A 315 -7.72 4.00 52.01
N SER A 316 -6.80 4.57 52.77
CA SER A 316 -5.67 5.41 52.43
C SER A 316 -4.46 4.63 51.95
N ARG A 317 -3.81 5.09 50.89
CA ARG A 317 -2.34 5.04 50.82
C ARG A 317 -1.78 6.23 50.03
N SER A 318 -1.00 7.03 50.74
CA SER A 318 -0.24 8.20 50.31
C SER A 318 0.68 7.93 49.12
N GLY A 319 0.86 8.94 48.27
CA GLY A 319 1.90 8.94 47.24
C GLY A 319 1.90 10.19 46.35
N THR A 320 2.09 11.37 46.96
CA THR A 320 2.66 12.61 46.37
C THR A 320 2.28 13.01 44.94
N LEU A 321 1.35 13.98 44.88
CA LEU A 321 1.03 14.80 43.71
C LEU A 321 2.15 15.80 43.42
N ASN A 322 2.49 15.96 42.13
CA ASN A 322 3.10 17.17 41.62
C ASN A 322 2.22 17.66 40.46
N ALA A 323 1.30 18.56 40.79
CA ALA A 323 0.50 19.31 39.84
C ALA A 323 0.94 20.77 39.92
N ARG A 324 1.33 21.37 38.78
CA ARG A 324 1.37 22.82 38.65
C ARG A 324 0.88 23.24 37.28
N SER A 325 -0.01 24.20 37.33
CA SER A 325 -0.95 24.63 36.32
C SER A 325 -0.37 25.63 35.32
N LEU A 326 -0.95 25.64 34.12
CA LEU A 326 -1.43 26.79 33.33
C LEU A 326 -0.67 28.15 33.35
N SER A 327 -0.21 28.58 32.18
CA SER A 327 -0.34 29.96 31.63
C SER A 327 0.36 30.03 30.26
N ARG A 328 -0.32 30.22 29.12
CA ARG A 328 -0.70 31.50 28.47
C ARG A 328 0.43 32.56 28.32
N ILE A 329 0.76 32.81 27.04
CA ILE A 329 1.11 34.10 26.39
C ILE A 329 2.31 34.88 26.97
N SER A 330 3.37 35.07 26.17
CA SER A 330 3.85 36.40 25.76
C SER A 330 5.23 36.36 25.09
N THR A 331 5.26 36.91 23.88
CA THR A 331 6.32 37.72 23.29
C THR A 331 7.11 38.57 24.30
N SER A 332 8.45 38.50 24.23
CA SER A 332 9.44 39.52 24.62
C SER A 332 10.78 39.02 24.09
N GLN A 333 11.39 39.56 23.03
CA GLN A 333 11.95 40.91 22.89
C GLN A 333 13.02 41.25 23.94
N SER A 334 14.28 40.98 23.60
CA SER A 334 15.45 41.81 23.96
C SER A 334 16.59 41.42 22.99
N ARG A 335 17.06 42.33 22.13
CA ARG A 335 18.06 43.40 22.42
C ARG A 335 19.32 42.83 23.05
N SER A 336 20.54 43.06 22.60
CA SER A 336 21.15 43.83 21.51
C SER A 336 22.63 43.41 21.48
N ARG A 337 23.31 43.52 20.33
CA ARG A 337 24.62 44.20 20.28
C ARG A 337 24.97 44.59 18.85
N SER A 338 25.42 45.82 18.76
CA SER A 338 25.52 46.69 17.60
C SER A 338 26.84 46.50 16.86
N GLY A 339 26.82 46.75 15.55
CA GLY A 339 27.99 46.90 14.70
C GLY A 339 27.61 47.71 13.47
N SER A 340 27.66 49.03 13.63
CA SER A 340 27.38 50.05 12.63
C SER A 340 28.57 50.24 11.70
N VAL A 341 28.43 49.96 10.40
CA VAL A 341 29.14 50.63 9.29
C VAL A 341 28.27 50.58 8.03
N GLU A 342 27.68 51.71 7.68
CA GLU A 342 27.33 52.14 6.31
C GLU A 342 28.23 53.37 6.04
N PRO A 343 28.43 53.86 4.80
CA PRO A 343 27.80 53.47 3.52
C PRO A 343 28.78 53.31 2.34
N ASP A 344 28.38 52.58 1.30
CA ASP A 344 28.74 52.93 -0.10
C ASP A 344 27.81 52.21 -1.09
N PRO A 345 27.09 52.93 -1.98
CA PRO A 345 26.36 52.35 -3.09
C PRO A 345 27.26 52.22 -4.33
N ASP A 346 26.83 51.37 -5.27
CA ASP A 346 27.41 51.18 -6.61
C ASP A 346 28.70 50.36 -6.74
N VAL A 347 28.58 49.02 -6.67
CA VAL A 347 29.23 48.15 -7.66
C VAL A 347 28.39 46.89 -7.91
N ARG A 348 27.80 46.83 -9.11
CA ARG A 348 27.92 45.76 -10.11
C ARG A 348 28.19 44.31 -9.63
N ASP A 349 27.37 43.43 -10.18
CA ASP A 349 27.63 42.04 -10.58
C ASP A 349 27.17 40.85 -9.72
N ARG A 350 26.71 39.86 -10.49
CA ARG A 350 26.66 38.41 -10.26
C ARG A 350 25.51 37.85 -9.44
N SER A 351 24.41 37.67 -10.17
CA SER A 351 23.53 36.51 -9.99
C SER A 351 24.35 35.22 -9.99
N ARG A 352 24.51 34.61 -8.80
CA ARG A 352 24.90 33.20 -8.65
C ARG A 352 23.63 32.37 -8.58
N SER A 353 23.29 31.73 -9.68
CA SER A 353 22.40 30.58 -9.70
C SER A 353 23.03 29.45 -8.87
N VAL A 354 22.30 28.98 -7.85
CA VAL A 354 22.65 27.80 -7.08
C VAL A 354 22.14 26.59 -7.87
N SER A 355 23.05 25.91 -8.56
CA SER A 355 22.80 24.61 -9.17
C SER A 355 22.63 23.56 -8.07
N PHE A 356 21.43 23.00 -7.94
CA PHE A 356 21.25 21.68 -7.34
C PHE A 356 21.78 20.65 -8.34
N ALA A 357 22.96 20.10 -8.06
CA ALA A 357 23.51 18.97 -8.79
C ALA A 357 22.90 17.68 -8.24
N SER A 358 21.84 17.21 -8.88
CA SER A 358 21.39 15.82 -8.77
C SER A 358 22.44 14.95 -9.46
N ARG A 359 23.17 14.14 -8.68
CA ARG A 359 23.97 13.03 -9.22
C ARG A 359 23.01 11.91 -9.57
N SER A 360 22.57 11.85 -10.82
CA SER A 360 22.01 10.63 -11.41
C SER A 360 22.96 10.20 -12.53
N ALA A 361 23.75 9.17 -12.23
CA ALA A 361 24.65 8.54 -13.17
C ALA A 361 23.88 7.41 -13.86
N GLY A 362 23.83 7.43 -15.20
CA GLY A 362 23.48 6.23 -15.97
C GLY A 362 22.37 6.35 -17.02
N GLY A 363 21.99 7.54 -17.50
CA GLY A 363 21.06 7.66 -18.64
C GLY A 363 21.77 7.49 -19.99
N ILE A 364 21.77 6.28 -20.56
CA ILE A 364 22.08 6.08 -21.99
C ILE A 364 20.88 6.62 -22.79
N ARG A 365 21.03 7.84 -23.32
CA ARG A 365 20.08 8.41 -24.28
C ARG A 365 20.25 7.74 -25.63
N ALA A 366 19.21 7.06 -26.11
CA ALA A 366 19.07 6.74 -27.52
C ALA A 366 18.92 8.04 -28.34
N PRO A 367 19.54 8.16 -29.54
CA PRO A 367 19.44 9.36 -30.36
C PRO A 367 18.09 9.41 -31.09
N VAL A 368 17.14 10.19 -30.57
CA VAL A 368 15.99 10.64 -31.34
C VAL A 368 16.45 11.72 -32.30
N LYS A 369 16.45 11.41 -33.61
CA LYS A 369 16.67 12.37 -34.69
C LYS A 369 15.68 13.52 -34.56
N ALA A 370 16.22 14.73 -34.35
CA ALA A 370 15.50 15.98 -34.38
C ALA A 370 14.91 16.24 -35.77
N GLY A 371 13.58 16.11 -35.88
CA GLY A 371 12.79 16.63 -36.98
C GLY A 371 12.51 18.11 -36.76
N VAL A 372 13.10 18.95 -37.61
CA VAL A 372 12.87 20.39 -37.70
C VAL A 372 11.37 20.69 -37.91
N ARG A 373 10.75 21.46 -37.01
CA ARG A 373 9.40 22.02 -37.21
C ARG A 373 9.49 23.26 -38.13
N PRO A 374 8.72 23.34 -39.22
CA PRO A 374 8.54 24.60 -39.93
C PRO A 374 7.51 25.48 -39.22
N ARG A 375 7.75 26.78 -39.34
CA ARG A 375 7.03 27.90 -38.75
C ARG A 375 5.96 28.36 -39.74
N GLY A 376 4.71 28.45 -39.28
CA GLY A 376 3.69 29.33 -39.87
C GLY A 376 2.59 28.65 -40.71
N GLY A 377 1.34 28.97 -40.38
CA GLY A 377 0.18 28.72 -41.24
C GLY A 377 -1.11 28.43 -40.48
N ARG A 378 -1.84 29.48 -40.05
CA ARG A 378 -3.25 29.34 -39.68
C ARG A 378 -4.05 28.95 -40.93
N VAL A 379 -4.53 27.71 -40.98
CA VAL A 379 -5.60 27.30 -41.91
C VAL A 379 -6.69 26.62 -41.08
N LYS A 380 -7.94 27.09 -41.26
CA LYS A 380 -9.15 26.55 -40.62
C LYS A 380 -9.34 25.08 -41.00
N PRO A 381 -9.67 24.18 -40.05
CA PRO A 381 -9.95 22.79 -40.39
C PRO A 381 -11.31 22.66 -41.07
N LYS A 382 -11.29 22.09 -42.27
CA LYS A 382 -12.45 21.57 -42.99
C LYS A 382 -12.79 20.20 -42.39
N GLN A 383 -14.01 20.06 -41.89
CA GLN A 383 -14.56 18.79 -41.40
C GLN A 383 -14.34 17.67 -42.43
N LEU A 384 -13.66 16.61 -42.01
CA LEU A 384 -13.74 15.29 -42.63
C LEU A 384 -14.18 14.31 -41.55
N SER A 385 -15.24 13.58 -41.87
CA SER A 385 -15.94 12.63 -41.02
C SER A 385 -15.01 11.51 -40.53
N ALA A 386 -14.96 11.33 -39.22
CA ALA A 386 -14.33 10.19 -38.57
C ALA A 386 -15.16 8.91 -38.78
N ALA A 387 -14.49 7.85 -39.23
CA ALA A 387 -15.00 6.49 -39.12
C ALA A 387 -14.75 5.97 -37.69
N PRO A 388 -15.76 5.44 -36.98
CA PRO A 388 -15.57 4.86 -35.66
C PRO A 388 -15.28 3.36 -35.79
N GLY A 389 -14.24 2.86 -35.12
CA GLY A 389 -14.13 1.43 -34.81
C GLY A 389 -12.76 0.82 -35.04
N ALA A 390 -11.95 0.81 -33.99
CA ALA A 390 -10.90 -0.20 -33.80
C ALA A 390 -10.40 -0.27 -32.34
N SER A 391 -10.47 0.83 -31.58
CA SER A 391 -9.91 0.90 -30.22
C SER A 391 -10.79 0.34 -29.10
N LYS A 392 -12.06 -0.01 -29.37
CA LYS A 392 -12.99 -0.53 -28.34
C LYS A 392 -12.81 -2.03 -28.04
N LEU A 393 -12.18 -2.81 -28.93
CA LEU A 393 -12.13 -4.27 -28.78
C LEU A 393 -11.10 -4.75 -27.73
N CYS A 394 -9.94 -4.08 -27.60
CA CYS A 394 -8.94 -4.46 -26.59
C CYS A 394 -9.35 -4.11 -25.15
N LYS A 395 -10.09 -3.00 -24.95
CA LYS A 395 -10.53 -2.58 -23.61
C LYS A 395 -11.57 -3.53 -23.01
N SER A 396 -12.39 -4.17 -23.85
CA SER A 396 -13.44 -5.10 -23.40
C SER A 396 -12.85 -6.39 -22.82
N ILE A 397 -11.76 -6.92 -23.38
CA ILE A 397 -11.21 -8.22 -23.00
C ILE A 397 -10.52 -8.19 -21.62
N PHE A 398 -9.88 -7.08 -21.24
CA PHE A 398 -9.26 -6.95 -19.92
C PHE A 398 -10.31 -6.95 -18.79
N PHE A 399 -11.46 -6.32 -18.99
CA PHE A 399 -12.54 -6.27 -18.01
C PHE A 399 -13.38 -7.55 -17.99
N GLU A 400 -13.63 -8.16 -19.16
CA GLU A 400 -14.31 -9.46 -19.24
C GLU A 400 -13.46 -10.58 -18.65
N LEU A 401 -12.12 -10.52 -18.75
CA LEU A 401 -11.24 -11.46 -18.04
C LEU A 401 -11.27 -11.25 -16.53
N GLN A 402 -11.42 -10.02 -16.02
CA GLN A 402 -11.56 -9.76 -14.58
C GLN A 402 -12.87 -10.30 -14.00
N ILE A 403 -13.94 -10.40 -14.81
CA ILE A 403 -15.23 -10.99 -14.42
C ILE A 403 -15.28 -12.51 -14.72
N CYS A 404 -14.71 -12.98 -15.84
CA CYS A 404 -14.74 -14.38 -16.27
C CYS A 404 -13.67 -15.26 -15.60
N THR A 405 -12.56 -14.72 -15.09
CA THR A 405 -11.55 -15.54 -14.39
C THR A 405 -11.99 -15.97 -12.99
N TYR A 406 -12.97 -15.29 -12.39
CA TYR A 406 -13.70 -15.83 -11.24
C TYR A 406 -14.49 -17.10 -11.59
N ASP A 407 -14.86 -17.30 -12.85
CA ASP A 407 -15.62 -18.46 -13.31
C ASP A 407 -14.73 -19.59 -13.90
N ILE A 408 -13.57 -19.26 -14.48
CA ILE A 408 -12.68 -20.26 -15.13
C ILE A 408 -11.80 -21.00 -14.10
N PHE A 409 -11.30 -20.33 -13.05
CA PHE A 409 -10.56 -21.00 -11.98
C PHE A 409 -11.42 -21.98 -11.15
N LYS A 410 -12.75 -21.93 -11.33
CA LYS A 410 -13.76 -22.78 -10.69
C LYS A 410 -13.90 -24.16 -11.36
N ARG A 411 -13.35 -24.38 -12.56
CA ARG A 411 -13.55 -25.65 -13.33
C ARG A 411 -12.36 -26.61 -13.38
N GLU A 412 -11.12 -26.17 -13.19
CA GLU A 412 -9.95 -27.05 -13.43
C GLU A 412 -9.23 -27.59 -12.18
N PHE A 413 -9.57 -27.16 -10.96
CA PHE A 413 -8.85 -27.56 -9.74
C PHE A 413 -9.71 -28.21 -8.64
N LEU A 414 -10.74 -28.97 -9.01
CA LEU A 414 -11.39 -29.94 -8.13
C LEU A 414 -11.07 -31.36 -8.61
N PRO A 415 -10.37 -32.21 -7.84
CA PRO A 415 -10.44 -33.64 -8.07
C PRO A 415 -11.88 -34.10 -7.80
N GLN A 416 -12.43 -34.92 -8.71
CA GLN A 416 -13.73 -35.59 -8.53
C GLN A 416 -13.74 -36.48 -7.29
#